data_AF-A0A7J9P3J6-F1
#
_entry.id   AF-A0A7J9P3J6-F1
#
_cell.length_a   1.000
_cell.length_b   1.000
_cell.length_c   1.000
_cell.angle_alpha   90.00
_cell.angle_beta   90.00
_cell.angle_gamma   90.00
#
_symmetry.space_group_name_H-M   'P 1'
#
loop_
_entity.id
_entity.type
_entity.pdbx_description
1 polymer ?
#
loop_
_entity_poly.entity_id
_entity_poly.type
_entity_poly.pdbx_seq_one_letter_code
_entity_poly.pdbx_strand_id
1 'polypeptide(L)'
;MESKQLINKILRDILKNIDEYSRDLLMAESLDVELKGLNLWDLDGKRYSIKDLMDCDELPSFEAMDRKYVLRKVNLKHVDDGVMIIHLSSRKADEYSFSVDNTFEVILKTFSAASYEHRERILLWNELSDEELDIKISEFDVKVESIVQKISENSKISSEVLVYIDVFMDLEKIENVMEKEEEKLVLWLHPVFLFSKESTLKGLIAYELSKYDKSLIEGHYQDILEYCKEYRELQGKNLKIIEKIREIAVKRNDYDVLKEIDQMNTI
;
A
#
# COMPACT_ATOMS: atom_id res chain seq x y z
N MET A 1 30.16 5.24 32.13
CA MET A 1 30.64 5.03 30.74
C MET A 1 30.39 6.32 30.00
N GLU A 2 31.33 6.75 29.16
CA GLU A 2 31.18 7.99 28.42
C GLU A 2 29.97 7.93 27.48
N SER A 3 29.22 9.03 27.39
CA SER A 3 27.91 9.10 26.73
C SER A 3 27.95 8.73 25.25
N LYS A 4 28.97 9.15 24.50
CA LYS A 4 29.17 8.78 23.09
C LYS A 4 29.54 7.30 22.94
N GLN A 5 30.30 6.73 23.87
CA GLN A 5 30.56 5.29 23.88
C GLN A 5 29.29 4.49 24.19
N LEU A 6 28.48 4.95 25.14
CA LEU A 6 27.22 4.31 25.51
C LEU A 6 26.22 4.30 24.35
N ILE A 7 26.00 5.43 23.69
CA ILE A 7 25.05 5.52 22.59
C ILE A 7 25.46 4.62 21.42
N ASN A 8 26.75 4.61 21.05
CA ASN A 8 27.28 3.71 20.03
C ASN A 8 27.08 2.23 20.39
N LYS A 9 27.24 1.88 21.68
CA LYS A 9 27.00 0.52 22.16
C LYS A 9 25.52 0.14 22.03
N ILE A 10 24.61 1.04 22.40
CA ILE A 10 23.15 0.84 22.26
C ILE A 10 22.77 0.65 20.79
N LEU A 11 23.24 1.51 19.89
CA LEU A 11 22.93 1.42 18.45
C LEU A 11 23.42 0.09 17.86
N ARG A 12 24.62 -0.37 18.23
CA ARG A 12 25.13 -1.69 17.82
C ARG A 12 24.28 -2.84 18.37
N ASP A 13 23.81 -2.73 19.60
CA ASP A 13 22.95 -3.74 20.20
C ASP A 13 21.55 -3.74 19.57
N ILE A 14 21.01 -2.59 19.12
CA ILE A 14 19.81 -2.53 18.29
C ILE A 14 20.03 -3.31 16.99
N LEU A 15 21.07 -2.98 16.22
CA LEU A 15 21.36 -3.61 14.92
C LEU A 15 21.51 -5.13 15.00
N LYS A 16 22.08 -5.64 16.09
CA LYS A 16 22.24 -7.09 16.33
C LYS A 16 20.94 -7.82 16.64
N ASN A 17 19.92 -7.11 17.14
CA ASN A 17 18.71 -7.69 17.71
C ASN A 17 17.45 -7.44 16.88
N ILE A 18 17.53 -6.68 15.79
CA ILE A 18 16.46 -6.53 14.79
C ILE A 18 16.60 -7.57 13.68
N ASP A 19 15.52 -7.82 12.96
CA ASP A 19 15.47 -8.69 11.78
C ASP A 19 16.33 -8.15 10.63
N GLU A 20 16.60 -9.02 9.65
CA GLU A 20 17.46 -8.72 8.49
C GLU A 20 16.91 -7.57 7.65
N TYR A 21 15.61 -7.57 7.36
CA TYR A 21 14.98 -6.52 6.55
C TYR A 21 15.06 -5.14 7.23
N SER A 22 14.69 -5.04 8.50
CA SER A 22 14.85 -3.78 9.27
C SER A 22 16.31 -3.31 9.32
N ARG A 23 17.28 -4.23 9.33
CA ARG A 23 18.70 -3.91 9.33
C ARG A 23 19.14 -3.34 7.99
N ASP A 24 18.73 -3.96 6.89
CA ASP A 24 19.07 -3.49 5.55
C ASP A 24 18.54 -2.09 5.30
N LEU A 25 17.31 -1.81 5.74
CA LEU A 25 16.71 -0.48 5.70
C LEU A 25 17.51 0.57 6.48
N LEU A 26 17.98 0.24 7.68
CA LEU A 26 18.86 1.14 8.46
C LEU A 26 20.20 1.39 7.77
N MET A 27 20.77 0.36 7.16
CA MET A 27 22.08 0.43 6.51
C MET A 27 22.02 1.13 5.14
N ALA A 28 20.86 1.19 4.51
CA ALA A 28 20.65 1.90 3.24
C ALA A 28 20.69 3.43 3.40
N GLU A 29 20.63 3.96 4.63
CA GLU A 29 20.60 5.40 4.95
C GLU A 29 19.52 6.20 4.19
N SER A 30 18.46 5.51 3.76
CA SER A 30 17.38 6.09 2.94
C SER A 30 16.16 6.52 3.77
N LEU A 31 16.19 6.29 5.09
CA LEU A 31 15.06 6.53 6.00
C LEU A 31 15.44 7.45 7.16
N ASP A 32 14.52 8.31 7.54
CA ASP A 32 14.52 9.03 8.80
C ASP A 32 14.21 8.06 9.95
N VAL A 33 15.15 7.91 10.87
CA VAL A 33 15.05 6.97 12.00
C VAL A 33 14.66 7.71 13.26
N GLU A 34 13.45 7.45 13.77
CA GLU A 34 12.98 7.96 15.05
C GLU A 34 13.24 6.96 16.19
N LEU A 35 13.82 7.43 17.27
CA LEU A 35 14.10 6.70 18.50
C LEU A 35 13.10 7.11 19.58
N LYS A 36 12.12 6.26 19.87
CA LYS A 36 11.13 6.51 20.94
C LYS A 36 11.59 5.86 22.24
N GLY A 37 11.67 6.66 23.30
CA GLY A 37 11.98 6.19 24.65
C GLY A 37 13.46 5.97 24.94
N LEU A 38 14.34 6.35 24.01
CA LEU A 38 15.78 6.36 24.24
C LEU A 38 16.20 7.58 25.07
N ASN A 39 16.72 7.31 26.26
CA ASN A 39 17.15 8.35 27.19
C ASN A 39 18.45 7.94 27.88
N LEU A 40 19.42 8.85 27.88
CA LEU A 40 20.62 8.78 28.70
C LEU A 40 20.48 9.69 29.92
N TRP A 41 21.18 9.35 30.99
CA TRP A 41 21.18 10.09 32.24
C TRP A 41 22.62 10.34 32.65
N ASP A 42 22.97 11.56 33.02
CA ASP A 42 24.27 11.81 33.65
C ASP A 42 24.24 11.41 35.14
N LEU A 43 25.41 11.41 35.78
CA LEU A 43 25.54 11.06 37.20
C LEU A 43 24.77 11.99 38.14
N ASP A 44 24.48 13.22 37.70
CA ASP A 44 23.71 14.23 38.45
C ASP A 44 22.20 14.07 38.28
N GLY A 45 21.76 13.11 37.44
CA GLY A 45 20.36 12.81 37.21
C GLY A 45 19.68 13.70 36.17
N LYS A 46 20.44 14.44 35.35
CA LYS A 46 19.90 15.14 34.17
C LYS A 46 19.65 14.14 33.05
N ARG A 47 18.47 14.26 32.43
CA ARG A 47 18.02 13.39 31.33
C ARG A 47 18.32 14.02 29.98
N TYR A 48 18.91 13.24 29.08
CA TYR A 48 19.12 13.54 27.67
C TYR A 48 18.22 12.61 26.85
N SER A 49 17.21 13.18 26.19
CA SER A 49 16.31 12.44 25.31
C SER A 49 16.88 12.46 23.90
N ILE A 50 17.00 11.29 23.29
CA ILE A 50 17.51 11.11 21.92
C ILE A 50 16.33 10.69 21.06
N LYS A 51 15.97 11.50 20.07
CA LYS A 51 14.78 11.32 19.24
C LYS A 51 15.08 10.73 17.87
N ASP A 52 16.30 10.88 17.38
CA ASP A 52 16.73 10.42 16.07
C ASP A 52 18.25 10.19 16.04
N LEU A 53 18.77 9.84 14.87
CA LEU A 53 20.21 9.60 14.69
C LEU A 53 21.02 10.91 14.73
N MET A 54 20.46 12.05 14.33
CA MET A 54 21.16 13.34 14.42
C MET A 54 21.38 13.75 15.88
N ASP A 55 20.40 13.52 16.76
CA ASP A 55 20.54 13.71 18.21
C ASP A 55 21.68 12.86 18.81
N CYS A 56 22.03 11.72 18.18
CA CYS A 56 23.14 10.88 18.62
C CYS A 56 24.49 11.54 18.35
N ASP A 57 24.61 12.21 17.20
CA ASP A 57 25.84 12.91 16.79
C ASP A 57 26.05 14.21 17.58
N GLU A 58 24.96 14.92 17.86
CA GLU A 58 24.96 16.17 18.64
C GLU A 58 25.06 15.95 20.16
N LEU A 59 25.02 14.69 20.61
CA LEU A 59 25.04 14.35 22.04
C LEU A 59 26.32 14.92 22.72
N PRO A 60 26.19 15.71 23.79
CA PRO A 60 27.35 16.20 24.53
C PRO A 60 28.07 15.04 25.23
N SER A 61 29.38 15.20 25.43
CA SER A 61 30.19 14.23 26.18
C SER A 61 29.95 14.39 27.69
N PHE A 62 29.56 13.30 28.36
CA PHE A 62 29.39 13.24 29.81
C PHE A 62 29.52 11.79 30.30
N GLU A 63 29.73 11.61 31.60
CA GLU A 63 29.64 10.29 32.22
C GLU A 63 28.18 9.89 32.41
N ALA A 64 27.77 8.86 31.68
CA ALA A 64 26.41 8.35 31.73
C ALA A 64 26.24 7.27 32.79
N MET A 65 25.07 7.29 33.45
CA MET A 65 24.63 6.23 34.35
C MET A 65 24.36 4.94 33.57
N ASP A 66 24.75 3.83 34.18
CA ASP A 66 24.40 2.51 33.69
C ASP A 66 22.89 2.24 33.83
N ARG A 67 22.35 1.61 32.78
CA ARG A 67 20.93 1.29 32.66
C ARG A 67 20.75 0.00 31.89
N LYS A 68 19.63 -0.67 32.17
CA LYS A 68 19.13 -1.74 31.32
C LYS A 68 18.24 -1.16 30.24
N TYR A 69 18.62 -1.35 28.98
CA TYR A 69 17.82 -0.99 27.81
C TYR A 69 17.07 -2.21 27.30
N VAL A 70 15.82 -2.00 26.89
CA VAL A 70 14.96 -3.04 26.31
C VAL A 70 14.42 -2.56 24.98
N LEU A 71 14.73 -3.29 23.90
CA LEU A 71 14.15 -3.10 22.58
C LEU A 71 12.71 -3.64 22.60
N ARG A 72 11.74 -2.77 22.34
CA ARG A 72 10.31 -3.08 22.48
C ARG A 72 9.64 -3.45 21.17
N LYS A 73 9.89 -2.69 20.12
CA LYS A 73 9.35 -2.91 18.79
C LYS A 73 10.08 -2.06 17.76
N VAL A 74 10.02 -2.50 16.51
CA VAL A 74 10.37 -1.70 15.33
C VAL A 74 9.09 -1.45 14.56
N ASN A 75 8.84 -0.23 14.11
CA ASN A 75 7.64 0.12 13.35
C ASN A 75 8.06 0.66 11.99
N LEU A 76 7.70 -0.11 10.97
CA LEU A 76 7.95 0.11 9.54
C LEU A 76 6.66 0.49 8.80
N LYS A 77 5.58 0.88 9.50
CA LYS A 77 4.32 1.30 8.87
C LYS A 77 4.47 2.48 7.91
N HIS A 78 5.47 3.32 8.12
CA HIS A 78 5.73 4.55 7.38
C HIS A 78 7.02 4.45 6.56
N VAL A 79 7.47 3.23 6.25
CA VAL A 79 8.72 3.03 5.51
C VAL A 79 8.66 3.67 4.12
N ASP A 80 7.49 3.62 3.47
CA ASP A 80 7.25 4.27 2.17
C ASP A 80 7.24 5.81 2.26
N ASP A 81 6.87 6.35 3.43
CA ASP A 81 6.98 7.78 3.75
C ASP A 81 8.43 8.18 4.12
N GLY A 82 9.37 7.23 4.06
CA GLY A 82 10.76 7.42 4.43
C GLY A 82 11.04 7.35 5.93
N VAL A 83 10.16 6.77 6.76
CA VAL A 83 10.30 6.81 8.23
C VAL A 83 10.33 5.42 8.88
N MET A 84 11.32 5.19 9.74
CA MET A 84 11.43 4.02 10.61
C MET A 84 11.39 4.45 12.08
N ILE A 85 10.55 3.79 12.89
CA ILE A 85 10.43 4.13 14.33
C ILE A 85 10.88 2.95 15.20
N ILE A 86 11.93 3.14 15.99
CA ILE A 86 12.45 2.15 16.94
C ILE A 86 12.05 2.53 18.36
N HIS A 87 11.33 1.63 19.02
CA HIS A 87 10.89 1.83 20.40
C HIS A 87 11.81 1.13 21.38
N LEU A 88 12.34 1.91 22.31
CA LEU A 88 13.15 1.45 23.44
C LEU A 88 12.50 1.84 24.76
N SER A 89 12.92 1.14 25.81
CA SER A 89 12.67 1.55 27.19
C SER A 89 13.94 1.36 28.00
N SER A 90 14.16 2.17 29.04
CA SER A 90 15.32 2.01 29.90
C SER A 90 14.97 2.15 31.39
N ARG A 91 15.62 1.33 32.22
CA ARG A 91 15.51 1.40 33.69
C ARG A 91 16.89 1.46 34.33
N LYS A 92 16.99 2.09 35.51
CA LYS A 92 18.23 2.14 36.28
C LYS A 92 18.73 0.71 36.56
N ALA A 93 20.03 0.51 36.42
CA ALA A 93 20.70 -0.75 36.71
C ALA A 93 22.11 -0.45 37.26
N ASP A 94 22.72 -1.43 37.91
CA ASP A 94 24.10 -1.30 38.41
C ASP A 94 25.13 -1.44 37.29
N GLU A 95 24.76 -2.15 36.21
CA GLU A 95 25.58 -2.33 35.02
C GLU A 95 24.74 -2.19 33.74
N TYR A 96 25.40 -1.79 32.65
CA TYR A 96 24.79 -1.76 31.32
C TYR A 96 24.32 -3.16 30.90
N SER A 97 23.08 -3.27 30.46
CA SER A 97 22.58 -4.47 29.78
C SER A 97 21.56 -4.10 28.70
N PHE A 98 21.50 -4.93 27.67
CA PHE A 98 20.54 -4.81 26.57
C PHE A 98 19.77 -6.12 26.44
N SER A 99 18.47 -6.04 26.24
CA SER A 99 17.64 -7.22 25.96
C SER A 99 16.52 -6.89 24.99
N VAL A 100 16.03 -7.90 24.29
CA VAL A 100 14.81 -7.80 23.48
C VAL A 100 13.62 -8.11 24.38
N ASP A 101 12.52 -7.38 24.21
CA ASP A 101 11.29 -7.70 24.93
C ASP A 101 10.70 -9.03 24.47
N ASN A 102 10.07 -9.78 25.37
CA ASN A 102 9.46 -11.06 25.01
C ASN A 102 8.27 -10.89 24.05
N THR A 103 7.64 -9.70 24.01
CA THR A 103 6.59 -9.35 23.04
C THR A 103 7.14 -8.46 21.92
N PHE A 104 8.44 -8.53 21.64
CA PHE A 104 9.02 -7.77 20.54
C PHE A 104 8.37 -8.15 19.22
N GLU A 105 7.99 -7.13 18.47
CA GLU A 105 7.43 -7.27 17.13
C GLU A 105 8.02 -6.23 16.19
N VAL A 106 8.09 -6.60 14.92
CA VAL A 106 8.36 -5.69 13.81
C VAL A 106 7.00 -5.40 13.17
N ILE A 107 6.48 -4.20 13.43
CA ILE A 107 5.21 -3.74 12.89
C ILE A 107 5.46 -3.30 11.46
N LEU A 108 5.21 -4.19 10.52
CA LEU A 108 5.16 -3.85 9.11
C LEU A 108 3.94 -2.97 8.81
N LYS A 109 4.00 -2.27 7.66
CA LYS A 109 2.80 -1.70 7.04
C LYS A 109 1.73 -2.80 7.01
N THR A 110 0.69 -2.57 7.79
CA THR A 110 -0.34 -3.57 7.99
C THR A 110 -1.32 -3.36 6.84
N PHE A 111 -1.44 -4.35 5.95
CA PHE A 111 -2.48 -4.48 4.92
C PHE A 111 -3.91 -4.52 5.49
N SER A 112 -4.16 -3.86 6.62
CA SER A 112 -5.33 -4.03 7.51
C SER A 112 -6.65 -3.62 6.87
N ALA A 113 -6.63 -2.83 5.78
CA ALA A 113 -7.80 -2.48 4.99
C ALA A 113 -7.93 -3.29 3.67
N ALA A 114 -6.87 -3.95 3.21
CA ALA A 114 -6.90 -4.76 1.99
C ALA A 114 -7.58 -6.10 2.29
N SER A 115 -8.52 -6.51 1.44
CA SER A 115 -9.18 -7.81 1.54
C SER A 115 -8.16 -8.95 1.34
N TYR A 116 -8.58 -10.18 1.65
CA TYR A 116 -7.78 -11.37 1.34
C TYR A 116 -7.42 -11.43 -0.16
N GLU A 117 -8.41 -11.22 -1.03
CA GLU A 117 -8.25 -11.23 -2.49
C GLU A 117 -7.23 -10.18 -2.96
N HIS A 118 -7.28 -8.96 -2.39
CA HIS A 118 -6.32 -7.92 -2.74
C HIS A 118 -4.90 -8.31 -2.33
N ARG A 119 -4.71 -8.87 -1.13
CA ARG A 119 -3.40 -9.33 -0.67
C ARG A 119 -2.86 -10.47 -1.54
N GLU A 120 -3.71 -11.42 -1.92
CA GLU A 120 -3.32 -12.54 -2.79
C GLU A 120 -2.80 -12.03 -4.14
N ARG A 121 -3.46 -11.04 -4.74
CA ARG A 121 -3.00 -10.46 -6.00
C ARG A 121 -1.71 -9.65 -5.89
N ILE A 122 -1.48 -8.99 -4.76
CA ILE A 122 -0.19 -8.34 -4.49
C ILE A 122 0.93 -9.38 -4.38
N LEU A 123 0.67 -10.51 -3.70
CA LEU A 123 1.64 -11.61 -3.63
C LEU A 123 1.92 -12.18 -5.03
N LEU A 124 0.88 -12.47 -5.82
CA LEU A 124 1.03 -12.92 -7.20
C LEU A 124 1.82 -11.93 -8.05
N TRP A 125 1.59 -10.63 -7.88
CA TRP A 125 2.37 -9.60 -8.57
C TRP A 125 3.85 -9.65 -8.20
N ASN A 126 4.16 -9.73 -6.90
CA ASN A 126 5.53 -9.74 -6.40
C ASN A 126 6.29 -11.05 -6.66
N GLU A 127 5.59 -12.15 -6.91
CA GLU A 127 6.19 -13.45 -7.24
C GLU A 127 6.60 -13.57 -8.70
N LEU A 128 6.09 -12.71 -9.58
CA LEU A 128 6.46 -12.70 -11.00
C LEU A 128 7.89 -12.18 -11.16
N SER A 129 8.69 -12.92 -11.93
CA SER A 129 9.92 -12.38 -12.48
C SER A 129 9.64 -11.29 -13.52
N ASP A 130 10.63 -10.44 -13.79
CA ASP A 130 10.53 -9.39 -14.82
C ASP A 130 10.08 -9.95 -16.18
N GLU A 131 10.62 -11.11 -16.58
CA GLU A 131 10.26 -11.79 -17.84
C GLU A 131 8.78 -12.26 -17.85
N GLU A 132 8.29 -12.79 -16.74
CA GLU A 132 6.88 -13.23 -16.62
C GLU A 132 5.92 -12.04 -16.57
N LEU A 133 6.33 -10.95 -15.92
CA LEU A 133 5.57 -9.72 -15.85
C LEU A 133 5.43 -9.10 -17.25
N ASP A 134 6.53 -8.99 -18.01
CA ASP A 134 6.53 -8.48 -19.38
C ASP A 134 5.58 -9.29 -20.30
N ILE A 135 5.60 -10.62 -20.18
CA ILE A 135 4.69 -11.50 -20.93
C ILE A 135 3.24 -11.21 -20.54
N LYS A 136 2.93 -11.12 -19.24
CA LYS A 136 1.56 -10.87 -18.77
C LYS A 136 1.05 -9.49 -19.18
N ILE A 137 1.87 -8.45 -19.11
CA ILE A 137 1.51 -7.10 -19.56
C ILE A 137 1.24 -7.11 -21.07
N SER A 138 2.09 -7.78 -21.85
CA SER A 138 1.87 -7.91 -23.31
C SER A 138 0.55 -8.63 -23.63
N GLU A 139 0.22 -9.71 -22.92
CA GLU A 139 -1.07 -10.39 -23.07
C GLU A 139 -2.26 -9.53 -22.64
N PHE A 140 -2.07 -8.70 -21.62
CA PHE A 140 -3.07 -7.77 -21.13
C PHE A 140 -3.36 -6.68 -22.17
N ASP A 141 -2.32 -6.06 -22.74
CA ASP A 141 -2.45 -4.99 -23.73
C ASP A 141 -3.28 -5.44 -24.93
N VAL A 142 -3.02 -6.64 -25.46
CA VAL A 142 -3.79 -7.22 -26.58
C VAL A 142 -5.27 -7.43 -26.21
N LYS A 143 -5.55 -7.91 -24.99
CA LYS A 143 -6.93 -8.11 -24.51
C LYS A 143 -7.65 -6.77 -24.39
N VAL A 144 -6.99 -5.77 -23.80
CA VAL A 144 -7.59 -4.49 -23.51
C VAL A 144 -7.80 -3.65 -24.76
N GLU A 145 -6.89 -3.69 -25.74
CA GLU A 145 -7.06 -3.05 -27.04
C GLU A 145 -8.37 -3.52 -27.72
N SER A 146 -8.62 -4.83 -27.72
CA SER A 146 -9.87 -5.43 -28.24
C SER A 146 -11.11 -4.97 -27.48
N ILE A 147 -11.02 -4.83 -26.15
CA ILE A 147 -12.12 -4.34 -25.31
C ILE A 147 -12.42 -2.86 -25.61
N VAL A 148 -11.38 -2.03 -25.63
CA VAL A 148 -11.47 -0.59 -25.87
C VAL A 148 -12.08 -0.31 -27.22
N GLN A 149 -11.65 -1.02 -28.27
CA GLN A 149 -12.21 -0.87 -29.61
C GLN A 149 -13.74 -1.08 -29.61
N LYS A 150 -14.21 -2.18 -28.99
CA LYS A 150 -15.65 -2.51 -28.93
C LYS A 150 -16.47 -1.50 -28.13
N ILE A 151 -15.93 -1.00 -27.01
CA ILE A 151 -16.60 0.02 -26.20
C ILE A 151 -16.64 1.35 -26.97
N SER A 152 -15.56 1.68 -27.66
CA SER A 152 -15.41 2.96 -28.36
C SER A 152 -16.29 3.07 -29.61
N GLU A 153 -16.56 1.96 -30.31
CA GLU A 153 -17.43 1.91 -31.50
C GLU A 153 -18.81 2.56 -31.31
N ASN A 154 -19.36 2.47 -30.09
CA ASN A 154 -20.68 3.01 -29.75
C ASN A 154 -20.60 4.24 -28.83
N SER A 155 -19.39 4.75 -28.58
CA SER A 155 -19.14 5.89 -27.71
C SER A 155 -19.09 7.20 -28.49
N LYS A 156 -19.35 8.31 -27.79
CA LYS A 156 -19.14 9.67 -28.27
C LYS A 156 -17.73 10.19 -28.02
N ILE A 157 -16.82 9.32 -27.58
CA ILE A 157 -15.45 9.69 -27.27
C ILE A 157 -14.71 9.87 -28.60
N SER A 158 -14.32 11.12 -28.88
CA SER A 158 -13.60 11.47 -30.11
C SER A 158 -12.09 11.26 -30.01
N SER A 159 -11.59 11.04 -28.80
CA SER A 159 -10.17 10.82 -28.52
C SER A 159 -9.80 9.35 -28.72
N GLU A 160 -8.57 9.10 -29.16
CA GLU A 160 -7.98 7.75 -29.10
C GLU A 160 -7.86 7.34 -27.63
N VAL A 161 -8.35 6.15 -27.28
CA VAL A 161 -8.29 5.63 -25.91
C VAL A 161 -7.17 4.61 -25.83
N LEU A 162 -6.23 4.84 -24.92
CA LEU A 162 -5.14 3.94 -24.60
C LEU A 162 -5.30 3.49 -23.14
N VAL A 163 -4.99 2.23 -22.86
CA VAL A 163 -5.15 1.67 -21.52
C VAL A 163 -3.93 0.81 -21.21
N TYR A 164 -3.34 1.03 -20.04
CA TYR A 164 -2.12 0.37 -19.59
C TYR A 164 -2.21 -0.02 -18.12
N ILE A 165 -1.39 -0.99 -17.69
CA ILE A 165 -1.14 -1.23 -16.27
C ILE A 165 -0.06 -0.26 -15.78
N ASP A 166 -0.31 0.39 -14.65
CA ASP A 166 0.69 1.25 -13.99
C ASP A 166 1.57 0.43 -13.05
N VAL A 167 2.75 0.05 -13.54
CA VAL A 167 3.74 -0.74 -12.80
C VAL A 167 4.38 0.02 -11.63
N PHE A 168 4.20 1.34 -11.54
CA PHE A 168 4.78 2.20 -10.49
C PHE A 168 3.78 2.57 -9.39
N MET A 169 2.52 2.16 -9.52
CA MET A 169 1.46 2.54 -8.60
C MET A 169 1.60 1.86 -7.23
N ASP A 170 1.20 2.57 -6.17
CA ASP A 170 1.07 2.00 -4.82
C ASP A 170 0.06 0.85 -4.83
N LEU A 171 0.58 -0.38 -4.68
CA LEU A 171 -0.20 -1.62 -4.72
C LEU A 171 -1.27 -1.71 -3.63
N GLU A 172 -1.19 -0.90 -2.57
CA GLU A 172 -2.19 -0.89 -1.49
C GLU A 172 -3.42 -0.03 -1.78
N LYS A 173 -3.29 0.95 -2.68
CA LYS A 173 -4.36 1.89 -2.99
C LYS A 173 -4.89 1.65 -4.39
N ILE A 174 -5.96 0.86 -4.47
CA ILE A 174 -6.66 0.63 -5.73
C ILE A 174 -7.30 1.93 -6.23
N GLU A 175 -6.61 2.56 -7.17
CA GLU A 175 -6.99 3.77 -7.88
C GLU A 175 -6.61 3.61 -9.35
N ASN A 176 -7.48 4.06 -10.26
CA ASN A 176 -7.13 4.15 -11.67
C ASN A 176 -7.01 5.63 -12.03
N VAL A 177 -6.04 5.96 -12.87
CA VAL A 177 -5.76 7.33 -13.28
C VAL A 177 -6.17 7.52 -14.72
N MET A 178 -6.86 8.63 -15.01
CA MET A 178 -7.26 9.02 -16.35
C MET A 178 -6.55 10.32 -16.72
N GLU A 179 -5.74 10.27 -17.74
CA GLU A 179 -5.00 11.40 -18.28
C GLU A 179 -5.52 11.74 -19.66
N LYS A 180 -5.72 13.04 -19.91
CA LYS A 180 -6.13 13.53 -21.22
C LYS A 180 -4.98 14.31 -21.83
N GLU A 181 -4.45 13.80 -22.94
CA GLU A 181 -3.34 14.39 -23.67
C GLU A 181 -3.80 14.73 -25.09
N GLU A 182 -4.12 16.00 -25.34
CA GLU A 182 -4.57 16.49 -26.66
C GLU A 182 -5.72 15.63 -27.26
N GLU A 183 -5.38 14.77 -28.23
CA GLU A 183 -6.28 13.87 -28.96
C GLU A 183 -6.38 12.47 -28.34
N LYS A 184 -5.69 12.21 -27.23
CA LYS A 184 -5.59 10.92 -26.56
C LYS A 184 -6.16 10.96 -25.15
N LEU A 185 -6.64 9.80 -24.73
CA LEU A 185 -7.15 9.53 -23.41
C LEU A 185 -6.46 8.28 -22.89
N VAL A 186 -5.59 8.45 -21.89
CA VAL A 186 -4.79 7.37 -21.32
C VAL A 186 -5.39 6.95 -19.98
N LEU A 187 -5.74 5.67 -19.86
CA LEU A 187 -6.23 5.04 -18.64
C LEU A 187 -5.12 4.17 -18.05
N TRP A 188 -4.59 4.59 -16.91
CA TRP A 188 -3.65 3.82 -16.10
C TRP A 188 -4.44 3.00 -15.08
N LEU A 189 -4.40 1.68 -15.25
CA LEU A 189 -5.08 0.72 -14.40
C LEU A 189 -4.16 0.23 -13.28
N HIS A 190 -4.74 0.07 -12.10
CA HIS A 190 -4.02 -0.49 -10.95
C HIS A 190 -3.55 -1.93 -11.23
N PRO A 191 -2.31 -2.31 -10.84
CA PRO A 191 -1.70 -3.62 -11.08
C PRO A 191 -2.56 -4.86 -10.77
N VAL A 192 -3.37 -4.81 -9.72
CA VAL A 192 -4.27 -5.92 -9.32
C VAL A 192 -5.27 -6.34 -10.41
N PHE A 193 -5.56 -5.45 -11.37
CA PHE A 193 -6.46 -5.76 -12.49
C PHE A 193 -5.77 -6.54 -13.61
N LEU A 194 -4.44 -6.72 -13.56
CA LEU A 194 -3.72 -7.64 -14.46
C LEU A 194 -4.26 -9.08 -14.36
N PHE A 195 -4.77 -9.46 -13.19
CA PHE A 195 -5.31 -10.79 -12.90
C PHE A 195 -6.82 -10.92 -13.13
N SER A 196 -7.48 -9.84 -13.57
CA SER A 196 -8.91 -9.82 -13.78
C SER A 196 -9.34 -10.60 -15.03
N LYS A 197 -10.57 -11.11 -15.01
CA LYS A 197 -11.20 -11.71 -16.19
C LYS A 197 -11.61 -10.62 -17.19
N GLU A 198 -11.75 -11.02 -18.45
CA GLU A 198 -12.14 -10.11 -19.54
C GLU A 198 -13.46 -9.37 -19.27
N SER A 199 -14.45 -10.02 -18.65
CA SER A 199 -15.74 -9.40 -18.28
C SER A 199 -15.57 -8.25 -17.29
N THR A 200 -14.73 -8.43 -16.27
CA THR A 200 -14.40 -7.37 -15.31
C THR A 200 -13.68 -6.22 -15.99
N LEU A 201 -12.71 -6.51 -16.87
CA LEU A 201 -11.96 -5.48 -17.59
C LEU A 201 -12.87 -4.64 -18.49
N LYS A 202 -13.84 -5.27 -19.18
CA LYS A 202 -14.89 -4.56 -19.93
C LYS A 202 -15.67 -3.60 -19.03
N GLY A 203 -16.12 -4.06 -17.88
CA GLY A 203 -16.84 -3.25 -16.91
C GLY A 203 -16.02 -2.09 -16.37
N LEU A 204 -14.77 -2.35 -16.00
CA LEU A 204 -13.83 -1.38 -15.49
C LEU A 204 -13.59 -0.27 -16.50
N ILE A 205 -13.26 -0.62 -17.74
CA ILE A 205 -12.98 0.34 -18.81
C ILE A 205 -14.24 1.14 -19.15
N ALA A 206 -15.40 0.48 -19.30
CA ALA A 206 -16.66 1.16 -19.56
C ALA A 206 -17.02 2.15 -18.44
N TYR A 207 -16.78 1.78 -17.18
CA TYR A 207 -16.99 2.65 -16.03
C TYR A 207 -16.06 3.87 -16.05
N GLU A 208 -14.77 3.69 -16.28
CA GLU A 208 -13.81 4.79 -16.32
C GLU A 208 -14.08 5.74 -17.48
N LEU A 209 -14.35 5.20 -18.67
CA LEU A 209 -14.72 5.97 -19.86
C LEU A 209 -16.08 6.66 -19.72
N SER A 210 -16.97 6.17 -18.85
CA SER A 210 -18.24 6.83 -18.57
C SER A 210 -18.11 8.23 -17.94
N LYS A 211 -16.91 8.59 -17.48
CA LYS A 211 -16.58 9.96 -17.09
C LYS A 211 -16.64 10.91 -18.30
N TYR A 212 -16.40 10.41 -19.50
CA TYR A 212 -16.40 11.16 -20.77
C TYR A 212 -17.67 10.93 -21.59
N ASP A 213 -18.23 9.70 -21.58
CA ASP A 213 -19.52 9.40 -22.22
C ASP A 213 -20.46 8.65 -21.28
N LYS A 214 -21.44 9.36 -20.72
CA LYS A 214 -22.42 8.79 -19.79
C LYS A 214 -23.29 7.70 -20.41
N SER A 215 -23.42 7.64 -21.74
CA SER A 215 -24.21 6.60 -22.40
C SER A 215 -23.61 5.20 -22.20
N LEU A 216 -22.30 5.10 -21.96
CA LEU A 216 -21.61 3.84 -21.69
C LEU A 216 -22.12 3.13 -20.44
N ILE A 217 -22.60 3.86 -19.43
CA ILE A 217 -23.19 3.26 -18.22
C ILE A 217 -24.41 2.43 -18.61
N GLU A 218 -25.26 2.97 -19.48
CA GLU A 218 -26.50 2.34 -19.87
C GLU A 218 -26.29 1.23 -20.91
N GLY A 219 -25.26 1.34 -21.74
CA GLY A 219 -24.85 0.28 -22.68
C GLY A 219 -24.19 -0.92 -22.00
N HIS A 220 -23.42 -0.70 -20.94
CA HIS A 220 -22.54 -1.69 -20.32
C HIS A 220 -22.84 -1.98 -18.84
N TYR A 221 -24.04 -1.66 -18.34
CA TYR A 221 -24.35 -1.79 -16.91
C TYR A 221 -24.12 -3.21 -16.34
N GLN A 222 -24.29 -4.26 -17.15
CA GLN A 222 -23.99 -5.65 -16.77
C GLN A 222 -22.49 -5.89 -16.61
N ASP A 223 -21.67 -5.44 -17.57
CA ASP A 223 -20.21 -5.54 -17.45
C ASP A 223 -19.70 -4.71 -16.26
N ILE A 224 -20.21 -3.49 -16.08
CA ILE A 224 -19.85 -2.61 -14.95
C ILE A 224 -20.22 -3.26 -13.61
N LEU A 225 -21.28 -4.07 -13.55
CA LEU A 225 -21.64 -4.82 -12.36
C LEU A 225 -20.59 -5.89 -12.02
N GLU A 226 -20.05 -6.61 -13.02
CA GLU A 226 -18.94 -7.54 -12.81
C GLU A 226 -17.72 -6.84 -12.20
N TYR A 227 -17.38 -5.65 -12.70
CA TYR A 227 -16.35 -4.82 -12.09
C TYR A 227 -16.69 -4.41 -10.65
N CYS A 228 -17.95 -4.07 -10.36
CA CYS A 228 -18.38 -3.73 -9.00
C CYS A 228 -18.24 -4.90 -8.03
N LYS A 229 -18.54 -6.13 -8.48
CA LYS A 229 -18.35 -7.36 -7.69
C LYS A 229 -16.89 -7.55 -7.32
N GLU A 230 -16.01 -7.50 -8.32
CA GLU A 230 -14.57 -7.68 -8.10
C GLU A 230 -13.95 -6.55 -7.28
N TYR A 231 -14.34 -5.29 -7.52
CA TYR A 231 -13.89 -4.15 -6.71
C TYR A 231 -14.28 -4.34 -5.24
N ARG A 232 -15.48 -4.85 -4.97
CA ARG A 232 -15.95 -5.14 -3.62
C ARG A 232 -15.16 -6.29 -2.99
N GLU A 233 -14.85 -7.34 -3.74
CA GLU A 233 -13.99 -8.42 -3.28
C GLU A 233 -12.59 -7.91 -2.89
N LEU A 234 -12.04 -6.95 -3.65
CA LEU A 234 -10.73 -6.35 -3.40
C LEU A 234 -10.72 -5.32 -2.23
N GLN A 235 -11.76 -4.50 -2.11
CA GLN A 235 -11.77 -3.35 -1.20
C GLN A 235 -12.75 -3.47 -0.02
N GLY A 236 -13.55 -4.54 0.02
CA GLY A 236 -14.60 -4.73 1.03
C GLY A 236 -15.73 -3.69 0.97
N LYS A 237 -15.81 -2.88 -0.09
CA LYS A 237 -16.79 -1.80 -0.24
C LYS A 237 -17.33 -1.72 -1.66
N ASN A 238 -18.60 -1.32 -1.78
CA ASN A 238 -19.26 -1.13 -3.07
C ASN A 238 -18.88 0.21 -3.71
N LEU A 239 -18.81 0.25 -5.04
CA LEU A 239 -18.74 1.50 -5.81
C LEU A 239 -20.11 2.20 -5.81
N LYS A 240 -20.09 3.53 -5.77
CA LYS A 240 -21.32 4.36 -5.80
C LYS A 240 -22.15 4.17 -7.07
N ILE A 241 -21.54 3.68 -8.16
CA ILE A 241 -22.22 3.46 -9.43
C ILE A 241 -23.29 2.36 -9.36
N ILE A 242 -23.23 1.47 -8.37
CA ILE A 242 -24.23 0.40 -8.17
C ILE A 242 -25.65 0.94 -8.10
N GLU A 243 -25.88 2.08 -7.45
CA GLU A 243 -27.21 2.70 -7.38
C GLU A 243 -27.74 3.06 -8.78
N LYS A 244 -26.84 3.54 -9.66
CA LYS A 244 -27.21 3.87 -11.04
C LYS A 244 -27.51 2.63 -11.86
N ILE A 245 -26.73 1.56 -11.69
CA ILE A 245 -26.97 0.26 -12.32
C ILE A 245 -28.34 -0.28 -11.88
N ARG A 246 -28.67 -0.16 -10.59
CA ARG A 246 -29.98 -0.57 -10.05
C ARG A 246 -31.13 0.18 -10.71
N GLU A 247 -31.02 1.51 -10.86
CA GLU A 247 -32.02 2.32 -11.57
C GLU A 247 -32.23 1.84 -13.02
N ILE A 248 -31.14 1.52 -13.72
CA ILE A 248 -31.17 1.02 -15.11
C ILE A 248 -31.86 -0.35 -15.16
N ALA A 249 -31.48 -1.26 -14.25
CA ALA A 249 -32.06 -2.59 -14.18
C ALA A 249 -33.58 -2.55 -13.88
N VAL A 250 -34.03 -1.68 -12.98
CA VAL A 250 -35.47 -1.44 -12.74
C VAL A 250 -36.17 -0.97 -14.01
N LYS A 251 -35.61 0.02 -14.73
CA LYS A 251 -36.21 0.52 -15.97
C LYS A 251 -36.30 -0.54 -17.07
N ARG A 252 -35.34 -1.47 -17.10
CA ARG A 252 -35.27 -2.55 -18.09
C ARG A 252 -36.00 -3.83 -17.68
N ASN A 253 -36.53 -3.89 -16.45
CA ASN A 253 -37.06 -5.11 -15.85
C ASN A 253 -36.03 -6.27 -15.84
N ASP A 254 -34.76 -5.95 -15.60
CA ASP A 254 -33.67 -6.92 -15.49
C ASP A 254 -33.59 -7.46 -14.05
N TYR A 255 -34.38 -8.50 -13.78
CA TYR A 255 -34.49 -9.11 -12.45
C TYR A 255 -33.22 -9.84 -12.00
N ASP A 256 -32.41 -10.33 -12.94
CA ASP A 256 -31.17 -11.04 -12.62
C ASP A 256 -30.14 -10.07 -12.05
N VAL A 257 -29.94 -8.92 -12.69
CA VAL A 257 -29.07 -7.85 -12.17
C VAL A 257 -29.55 -7.32 -10.82
N LEU A 258 -30.86 -7.13 -10.64
CA LEU A 258 -31.41 -6.67 -9.36
C LEU A 258 -31.09 -7.65 -8.23
N LYS A 259 -31.24 -8.96 -8.49
CA LYS A 259 -30.93 -10.01 -7.53
C LYS A 259 -29.44 -10.02 -7.15
N GLU A 260 -28.56 -9.83 -8.13
CA GLU A 260 -27.11 -9.77 -7.87
C GLU A 260 -26.75 -8.54 -7.02
N ILE A 261 -27.32 -7.38 -7.30
CA ILE A 261 -27.12 -6.17 -6.50
C ILE A 261 -27.62 -6.36 -5.06
N ASP A 262 -28.77 -7.01 -4.88
CA ASP A 262 -29.31 -7.29 -3.55
C ASP A 262 -28.40 -8.24 -2.77
N GLN A 263 -27.86 -9.28 -3.42
CA GLN A 263 -26.90 -10.20 -2.81
C GLN A 263 -25.63 -9.49 -2.36
N MET A 264 -25.12 -8.55 -3.15
CA MET A 264 -24.00 -7.70 -2.73
C MET A 264 -24.38 -6.91 -1.48
N ASN A 265 -25.53 -6.26 -1.40
CA ASN A 265 -25.87 -5.42 -0.24
C ASN A 265 -26.17 -6.16 1.07
N THR A 266 -26.22 -7.49 1.07
CA THR A 266 -26.62 -8.30 2.24
C THR A 266 -25.44 -8.84 3.05
N ILE A 267 -24.21 -8.71 2.54
CA ILE A 267 -22.95 -9.15 3.17
C ILE A 267 -22.18 -7.92 3.67
#